data_AF-A0A080ZH11-F1
#
_entry.id   AF-A0A080ZH11-F1
#
_cell.length_a   1.000
_cell.length_b   1.000
_cell.length_c   1.000
_cell.angle_alpha   90.00
_cell.angle_beta   90.00
_cell.angle_gamma   90.00
#
_symmetry.space_group_name_H-M   'P 1'
#
loop_
_entity.id
_entity.type
_entity.pdbx_description
1 polymer ?
#
loop_
_entity_poly.entity_id
_entity_poly.type
_entity_poly.pdbx_seq_one_letter_code
_entity_poly.pdbx_strand_id
1 'polypeptide(L)'
;MAPRPGLCASSTGHAGSYECVDEKDLELEHVLVMFRHGDRSPISRNISAKVKMTQPETDFWVSRLAELSVVGALNSGTRVVSYHEGECSEESCFGKQFEVPPPPQQGGRWPCGQLTAKGIDMMRVKGQQLRERYKTLMEGMVDPVRQIHVQSTNIRRTIRSAQSLLAGLFPEYFMNVNADNNLAASENLLPDSRKFLQNMQTNRKMKKDGGFVIHADDSNSLAPQHSYELYQDLGKVLADELRQHAPPGFTKASQRISTIIGAKSSKLVAWTGLREVLVCHQAHGLAFPDGLNEQLFTQICEYDAWLWHHLYGRVDFCRVSFKAGVQRIYSYLASVTQGATKHKMSLFSAHDNSLVALVNALQLQVPRVIPHYGAMLIFEVFRHRVTGEFYLKVLFEGGAVTFASHEHSALCSFAVFQQAAQSFLQVQQPDAAL
;
A
#
# COMPACT_ATOMS: atom_id res chain seq x y z
N MET A 1 -32.97 8.96 8.82
CA MET A 1 -32.52 10.34 9.12
C MET A 1 -31.03 10.40 8.86
N ALA A 2 -30.59 11.24 7.92
CA ALA A 2 -29.18 11.40 7.58
C ALA A 2 -28.42 12.05 8.77
N PRO A 3 -27.14 11.72 9.00
CA PRO A 3 -26.33 12.43 9.98
C PRO A 3 -26.05 13.85 9.47
N ARG A 4 -26.32 14.85 10.32
CA ARG A 4 -25.98 16.25 10.06
C ARG A 4 -24.46 16.43 10.00
N PRO A 5 -23.93 17.39 9.19
CA PRO A 5 -22.53 17.77 9.28
C PRO A 5 -22.26 18.30 10.70
N GLY A 6 -21.23 17.76 11.35
CA GLY A 6 -20.84 18.18 12.69
C GLY A 6 -20.41 19.65 12.68
N LEU A 7 -21.18 20.49 13.38
CA LEU A 7 -20.68 21.78 13.83
C LEU A 7 -19.55 21.53 14.83
N CYS A 8 -18.39 22.15 14.61
CA CYS A 8 -17.34 22.26 15.62
C CYS A 8 -17.92 22.92 16.88
N ALA A 9 -18.10 22.13 17.94
CA ALA A 9 -18.41 22.67 19.25
C ALA A 9 -17.10 23.13 19.90
N SER A 10 -16.99 24.44 20.14
CA SER A 10 -15.92 24.99 20.98
C SER A 10 -16.23 24.69 22.45
N SER A 11 -15.41 23.87 23.11
CA SER A 11 -15.40 23.77 24.57
C SER A 11 -14.02 24.12 25.12
N THR A 12 -13.93 25.36 25.59
CA THR A 12 -13.09 25.92 26.67
C THR A 12 -11.88 25.12 27.20
N GLY A 13 -10.70 25.75 27.14
CA GLY A 13 -9.72 25.68 28.26
C GLY A 13 -8.26 25.42 27.88
N HIS A 14 -7.54 26.48 27.52
CA HIS A 14 -6.07 26.65 27.49
C HIS A 14 -5.26 26.12 26.27
N ALA A 15 -4.58 27.10 25.65
CA ALA A 15 -3.51 27.08 24.64
C ALA A 15 -3.90 26.79 23.16
N GLY A 16 -4.14 27.88 22.43
CA GLY A 16 -4.27 27.92 20.96
C GLY A 16 -5.72 27.86 20.48
N SER A 17 -6.34 29.00 20.14
CA SER A 17 -7.61 29.01 19.43
C SER A 17 -7.40 28.42 18.04
N TYR A 18 -7.80 27.16 17.85
CA TYR A 18 -7.85 26.55 16.53
C TYR A 18 -9.04 27.13 15.76
N GLU A 19 -8.79 27.98 14.77
CA GLU A 19 -9.80 28.40 13.81
C GLU A 19 -10.00 27.27 12.79
N CYS A 20 -11.24 26.77 12.72
CA CYS A 20 -11.60 25.76 11.74
C CYS A 20 -11.63 26.39 10.34
N VAL A 21 -10.83 25.88 9.41
CA VAL A 21 -10.84 26.33 8.01
C VAL A 21 -12.10 25.82 7.29
N ASP A 22 -12.76 26.68 6.52
CA ASP A 22 -13.87 26.26 5.65
C ASP A 22 -13.30 25.56 4.42
N GLU A 23 -13.72 24.31 4.15
CA GLU A 23 -13.26 23.54 2.98
C GLU A 23 -13.57 24.25 1.65
N LYS A 24 -14.54 25.18 1.62
CA LYS A 24 -14.84 25.98 0.42
C LYS A 24 -13.72 26.93 0.04
N ASP A 25 -12.95 27.40 1.02
CA ASP A 25 -11.82 28.30 0.82
C ASP A 25 -10.55 27.54 0.40
N LEU A 26 -10.63 26.21 0.31
CA LEU A 26 -9.55 25.34 -0.08
C LEU A 26 -9.65 24.88 -1.54
N GLU A 27 -8.50 24.68 -2.15
CA GLU A 27 -8.35 24.01 -3.43
C GLU A 27 -7.48 22.77 -3.27
N LEU A 28 -7.94 21.63 -3.79
CA LEU A 28 -7.14 20.40 -3.80
C LEU A 28 -5.98 20.55 -4.78
N GLU A 29 -4.76 20.59 -4.28
CA GLU A 29 -3.57 20.84 -5.08
C GLU A 29 -2.87 19.54 -5.50
N HIS A 30 -2.83 18.54 -4.62
CA HIS A 30 -2.18 17.27 -4.87
C HIS A 30 -2.81 16.10 -4.10
N VAL A 31 -2.74 14.90 -4.65
CA VAL A 31 -3.13 13.65 -3.97
C VAL A 31 -1.98 12.65 -4.02
N LEU A 32 -1.43 12.28 -2.86
CA LEU A 32 -0.50 11.15 -2.75
C LEU A 32 -1.25 9.91 -2.28
N VAL A 33 -1.13 8.81 -3.02
CA VAL A 33 -1.74 7.51 -2.70
C VAL A 33 -0.63 6.50 -2.44
N MET A 34 -0.42 6.11 -1.19
CA MET A 34 0.42 4.96 -0.86
C MET A 34 -0.47 3.73 -0.69
N PHE A 35 -0.16 2.63 -1.37
CA PHE A 35 -1.06 1.47 -1.41
C PHE A 35 -0.34 0.13 -1.37
N ARG A 36 -0.99 -0.83 -0.71
CA ARG A 36 -0.61 -2.24 -0.77
C ARG A 36 -0.93 -2.80 -2.15
N HIS A 37 -0.09 -3.70 -2.66
CA HIS A 37 -0.44 -4.50 -3.84
C HIS A 37 -1.80 -5.22 -3.70
N GLY A 38 -2.37 -5.60 -4.85
CA GLY A 38 -3.61 -6.38 -4.92
C GLY A 38 -3.46 -7.83 -4.47
N ASP A 39 -4.54 -8.60 -4.67
CA ASP A 39 -4.61 -10.04 -4.36
C ASP A 39 -3.50 -10.85 -5.05
N ARG A 40 -2.95 -11.82 -4.31
CA ARG A 40 -1.83 -12.65 -4.73
C ARG A 40 -1.96 -14.07 -4.22
N SER A 41 -1.21 -14.97 -4.85
CA SER A 41 -0.89 -16.29 -4.28
C SER A 41 -0.09 -16.17 -2.97
N PRO A 42 -0.12 -17.20 -2.09
CA PRO A 42 0.68 -17.24 -0.86
C PRO A 42 2.16 -17.02 -1.12
N ILE A 43 2.88 -16.37 -0.20
CA ILE A 43 4.34 -16.28 -0.27
C ILE A 43 4.97 -17.55 0.30
N SER A 44 4.40 -18.04 1.40
CA SER A 44 4.93 -19.13 2.19
C SER A 44 4.38 -20.46 1.69
N ARG A 45 5.27 -21.44 1.50
CA ARG A 45 4.90 -22.80 1.12
C ARG A 45 4.75 -23.73 2.31
N ASN A 46 5.53 -23.52 3.36
CA ASN A 46 5.60 -24.39 4.53
C ASN A 46 5.53 -23.54 5.78
N ILE A 47 4.38 -23.53 6.45
CA ILE A 47 4.18 -22.80 7.70
C ILE A 47 4.39 -23.72 8.90
N SER A 48 3.90 -24.95 8.83
CA SER A 48 3.93 -25.89 9.94
C SER A 48 3.86 -27.34 9.44
N ALA A 49 3.74 -28.30 10.35
CA ALA A 49 3.62 -29.71 9.99
C ALA A 49 2.35 -30.00 9.15
N LYS A 50 1.23 -29.30 9.44
CA LYS A 50 -0.07 -29.52 8.79
C LYS A 50 -0.50 -28.40 7.83
N VAL A 51 0.22 -27.28 7.78
CA VAL A 51 -0.07 -26.17 6.87
C VAL A 51 1.08 -26.04 5.88
N LYS A 52 0.89 -26.69 4.72
CA LYS A 52 1.84 -26.73 3.61
C LYS A 52 1.09 -26.68 2.29
N MET A 53 1.64 -25.94 1.33
CA MET A 53 1.13 -25.88 -0.03
C MET A 53 1.32 -27.22 -0.71
N THR A 54 0.21 -27.90 -1.02
CA THR A 54 0.22 -29.19 -1.72
C THR A 54 0.44 -29.00 -3.22
N GLN A 55 0.68 -30.08 -3.97
CA GLN A 55 0.76 -29.98 -5.44
C GLN A 55 -0.58 -29.52 -6.07
N PRO A 56 -1.76 -30.07 -5.70
CA PRO A 56 -3.03 -29.56 -6.19
C PRO A 56 -3.25 -28.08 -5.88
N GLU A 57 -2.84 -27.62 -4.69
CA GLU A 57 -2.92 -26.20 -4.34
C GLU A 57 -1.93 -25.34 -5.16
N THR A 58 -0.74 -25.87 -5.46
CA THR A 58 0.22 -25.22 -6.36
C THR A 58 -0.40 -25.04 -7.75
N ASP A 59 -0.97 -26.10 -8.32
CA ASP A 59 -1.62 -26.05 -9.65
C ASP A 59 -2.82 -25.08 -9.64
N PHE A 60 -3.59 -25.06 -8.55
CA PHE A 60 -4.63 -24.07 -8.33
C PHE A 60 -4.07 -22.65 -8.39
N TRP A 61 -2.99 -22.33 -7.65
CA TRP A 61 -2.41 -20.98 -7.66
C TRP A 61 -1.86 -20.58 -9.02
N VAL A 62 -1.27 -21.51 -9.77
CA VAL A 62 -0.87 -21.29 -11.17
C VAL A 62 -2.07 -20.90 -12.02
N SER A 63 -3.19 -21.61 -11.88
CA SER A 63 -4.42 -21.33 -12.63
C SER A 63 -5.07 -19.98 -12.30
N ARG A 64 -4.67 -19.30 -11.22
CA ARG A 64 -5.18 -17.96 -10.84
C ARG A 64 -4.30 -16.81 -11.35
N LEU A 65 -3.13 -17.10 -11.91
CA LEU A 65 -2.24 -16.06 -12.43
C LEU A 65 -2.75 -15.50 -13.76
N ALA A 66 -2.50 -14.22 -13.99
CA ALA A 66 -2.96 -13.56 -15.20
C ALA A 66 -2.20 -14.01 -16.45
N GLU A 67 -2.95 -14.08 -17.55
CA GLU A 67 -2.49 -14.48 -18.88
C GLU A 67 -1.59 -13.40 -19.50
N LEU A 68 -0.77 -13.82 -20.47
CA LEU A 68 0.17 -12.92 -21.15
C LEU A 68 -0.51 -11.75 -21.87
N SER A 69 -1.77 -11.92 -22.31
CA SER A 69 -2.56 -10.84 -22.92
C SER A 69 -2.82 -9.69 -21.94
N VAL A 70 -3.15 -10.01 -20.67
CA VAL A 70 -3.33 -9.04 -19.60
C VAL A 70 -2.02 -8.33 -19.29
N VAL A 71 -0.92 -9.07 -19.20
CA VAL A 71 0.42 -8.50 -18.98
C VAL A 71 0.83 -7.59 -20.14
N GLY A 72 0.55 -7.99 -21.38
CA GLY A 72 0.79 -7.19 -22.58
C GLY A 72 -0.01 -5.89 -22.57
N ALA A 73 -1.28 -5.94 -22.14
CA ALA A 73 -2.10 -4.75 -21.98
C ALA A 73 -1.55 -3.78 -20.93
N LEU A 74 -1.14 -4.27 -19.75
CA LEU A 74 -0.50 -3.44 -18.72
C LEU A 74 0.79 -2.77 -19.22
N ASN A 75 1.62 -3.50 -19.96
CA ASN A 75 2.86 -2.98 -20.52
C ASN A 75 2.62 -1.99 -21.67
N SER A 76 1.47 -2.03 -22.33
CA SER A 76 1.19 -1.12 -23.45
C SER A 76 1.03 0.35 -23.03
N GLY A 77 0.65 0.61 -21.78
CA GLY A 77 0.44 1.96 -21.23
C GLY A 77 1.52 2.40 -20.25
N THR A 78 2.54 1.59 -19.98
CA THR A 78 3.54 1.86 -18.93
C THR A 78 4.96 1.48 -19.34
N ARG A 79 5.93 2.13 -18.69
CA ARG A 79 7.35 1.79 -18.73
C ARG A 79 7.91 1.75 -17.32
N VAL A 80 8.65 0.71 -16.98
CA VAL A 80 9.29 0.56 -15.67
C VAL A 80 10.76 1.00 -15.79
N VAL A 81 11.21 1.84 -14.87
CA VAL A 81 12.60 2.33 -14.77
C VAL A 81 13.10 2.17 -13.35
N SER A 82 14.41 2.07 -13.14
CA SER A 82 14.97 2.13 -11.78
C SER A 82 14.81 3.53 -11.18
N TYR A 83 14.60 3.56 -9.87
CA TYR A 83 14.73 4.75 -9.05
C TYR A 83 16.11 4.75 -8.37
N HIS A 84 16.83 5.86 -8.47
CA HIS A 84 18.09 6.08 -7.78
C HIS A 84 17.96 7.31 -6.87
N GLU A 85 18.51 7.25 -5.65
CA GLU A 85 18.52 8.41 -4.75
C GLU A 85 19.50 9.47 -5.28
N GLY A 86 18.96 10.58 -5.78
CA GLY A 86 19.71 11.73 -6.28
C GLY A 86 18.89 12.50 -7.31
N GLU A 87 19.01 13.82 -7.35
CA GLU A 87 18.33 14.68 -8.33
C GLU A 87 18.69 14.25 -9.77
N CYS A 88 17.76 13.59 -10.46
CA CYS A 88 17.77 13.55 -11.91
C CYS A 88 17.26 14.90 -12.41
N SER A 89 18.17 15.81 -12.74
CA SER A 89 17.85 16.86 -13.72
C SER A 89 17.84 16.23 -15.12
N GLU A 90 17.15 16.85 -16.08
CA GLU A 90 17.18 16.43 -17.50
C GLU A 90 18.61 16.32 -18.06
N GLU A 91 19.61 16.89 -17.39
CA GLU A 91 21.02 16.90 -17.80
C GLU A 91 21.89 15.86 -17.07
N SER A 92 21.55 15.45 -15.83
CA SER A 92 22.41 14.55 -15.03
C SER A 92 22.26 13.06 -15.36
N CYS A 93 21.12 12.68 -15.96
CA CYS A 93 20.77 11.28 -16.21
C CYS A 93 21.11 10.79 -17.64
N PHE A 94 21.66 11.65 -18.51
CA PHE A 94 22.21 11.27 -19.82
C PHE A 94 23.72 10.97 -19.82
N GLY A 95 24.40 11.10 -18.66
CA GLY A 95 25.87 10.97 -18.57
C GLY A 95 26.41 9.75 -17.82
N LYS A 96 25.56 8.97 -17.12
CA LYS A 96 25.97 7.72 -16.45
C LYS A 96 25.26 6.53 -17.09
N GLN A 97 26.03 5.66 -17.76
CA GLN A 97 25.59 4.34 -18.20
C GLN A 97 25.17 3.50 -16.97
N PHE A 98 23.88 3.54 -16.62
CA PHE A 98 23.23 2.38 -16.01
C PHE A 98 22.64 1.58 -17.18
N GLU A 99 23.41 0.61 -17.69
CA GLU A 99 23.11 -0.02 -18.98
C GLU A 99 21.76 -0.74 -19.02
N VAL A 100 21.24 -1.29 -17.92
CA VAL A 100 19.85 -1.76 -17.78
C VAL A 100 19.47 -1.81 -16.28
N PRO A 101 18.28 -1.36 -15.86
CA PRO A 101 17.71 -1.65 -14.54
C PRO A 101 17.81 -3.14 -14.17
N PRO A 102 18.11 -3.52 -12.91
CA PRO A 102 17.94 -4.91 -12.50
C PRO A 102 16.49 -5.34 -12.73
N PRO A 103 16.26 -6.54 -13.26
CA PRO A 103 14.91 -6.99 -13.57
C PRO A 103 14.05 -7.05 -12.31
N PRO A 104 12.74 -6.76 -12.39
CA PRO A 104 11.85 -6.83 -11.25
C PRO A 104 11.93 -8.15 -10.49
N GLN A 105 12.13 -8.04 -9.17
CA GLN A 105 12.25 -9.21 -8.31
C GLN A 105 10.91 -9.98 -8.27
N GLN A 106 11.00 -11.30 -8.26
CA GLN A 106 9.81 -12.17 -8.26
C GLN A 106 8.97 -11.98 -6.99
N GLY A 107 9.59 -11.63 -5.86
CA GLY A 107 8.91 -11.48 -4.58
C GLY A 107 8.39 -12.79 -3.96
N GLY A 108 8.89 -13.92 -4.44
CA GLY A 108 8.53 -15.28 -4.04
C GLY A 108 9.02 -16.31 -5.07
N ARG A 109 9.07 -17.59 -4.69
CA ARG A 109 9.35 -18.69 -5.63
C ARG A 109 8.08 -18.99 -6.41
N TRP A 110 8.11 -18.88 -7.74
CA TRP A 110 6.94 -19.18 -8.59
C TRP A 110 6.24 -20.49 -8.19
N PRO A 111 4.89 -20.54 -8.09
CA PRO A 111 3.94 -19.45 -8.36
C PRO A 111 3.74 -18.49 -7.16
N CYS A 112 4.43 -18.70 -6.04
CA CYS A 112 4.22 -17.97 -4.79
C CYS A 112 4.53 -16.48 -4.91
N GLY A 113 3.76 -15.66 -4.19
CA GLY A 113 3.93 -14.22 -4.12
C GLY A 113 3.57 -13.46 -5.40
N GLN A 114 3.05 -14.14 -6.42
CA GLN A 114 2.62 -13.53 -7.68
C GLN A 114 1.20 -12.97 -7.58
N LEU A 115 0.99 -11.79 -8.16
CA LEU A 115 -0.32 -11.14 -8.29
C LEU A 115 -1.25 -11.98 -9.17
N THR A 116 -2.48 -12.22 -8.73
CA THR A 116 -3.48 -13.00 -9.48
C THR A 116 -4.23 -12.14 -10.50
N ALA A 117 -4.98 -12.76 -11.40
CA ALA A 117 -5.92 -12.03 -12.28
C ALA A 117 -6.95 -11.22 -11.47
N LYS A 118 -7.45 -11.79 -10.35
CA LYS A 118 -8.30 -11.09 -9.39
C LYS A 118 -7.62 -9.85 -8.81
N GLY A 119 -6.34 -9.94 -8.45
CA GLY A 119 -5.56 -8.82 -7.93
C GLY A 119 -5.35 -7.71 -8.95
N ILE A 120 -5.15 -8.06 -10.21
CA ILE A 120 -5.06 -7.08 -11.32
C ILE A 120 -6.38 -6.33 -11.49
N ASP A 121 -7.50 -7.05 -11.61
CA ASP A 121 -8.81 -6.42 -11.80
C ASP A 121 -9.24 -5.59 -10.58
N MET A 122 -8.94 -6.07 -9.37
CA MET A 122 -9.15 -5.32 -8.12
C MET A 122 -8.45 -3.97 -8.15
N MET A 123 -7.17 -3.94 -8.54
CA MET A 123 -6.41 -2.69 -8.60
C MET A 123 -6.90 -1.77 -9.73
N ARG A 124 -7.33 -2.33 -10.87
CA ARG A 124 -8.00 -1.56 -11.93
C ARG A 124 -9.27 -0.88 -11.42
N VAL A 125 -10.13 -1.60 -10.69
CA VAL A 125 -11.35 -1.03 -10.11
C VAL A 125 -11.03 0.09 -9.12
N LYS A 126 -10.03 -0.10 -8.25
CA LYS A 126 -9.57 0.98 -7.36
C LYS A 126 -9.08 2.21 -8.13
N GLY A 127 -8.44 2.01 -9.28
CA GLY A 127 -8.04 3.12 -10.16
C GLY A 127 -9.23 3.89 -10.72
N GLN A 128 -10.28 3.19 -11.12
CA GLN A 128 -11.54 3.80 -11.56
C GLN A 128 -12.21 4.60 -10.44
N GLN A 129 -12.21 4.06 -9.22
CA GLN A 129 -12.76 4.74 -8.04
C GLN A 129 -11.98 6.02 -7.72
N LEU A 130 -10.65 6.01 -7.82
CA LEU A 130 -9.83 7.21 -7.67
C LEU A 130 -10.10 8.23 -8.78
N ARG A 131 -10.27 7.78 -10.03
CA ARG A 131 -10.61 8.66 -11.17
C ARG A 131 -11.91 9.40 -10.91
N GLU A 132 -12.93 8.70 -10.41
CA GLU A 132 -14.22 9.30 -10.08
C GLU A 132 -14.11 10.23 -8.87
N ARG A 133 -13.47 9.78 -7.79
CA ARG A 133 -13.31 10.56 -6.55
C ARG A 133 -12.59 11.89 -6.80
N TYR A 134 -11.57 11.89 -7.65
CA TYR A 134 -10.74 13.05 -7.93
C TYR A 134 -11.03 13.67 -9.30
N LYS A 135 -12.24 13.46 -9.84
CA LYS A 135 -12.63 13.92 -11.18
C LYS A 135 -12.29 15.39 -11.45
N THR A 136 -12.56 16.29 -10.52
CA THR A 136 -12.23 17.72 -10.67
C THR A 136 -10.73 17.98 -10.81
N LEU A 137 -9.90 17.28 -10.02
CA LEU A 137 -8.44 17.36 -10.11
C LEU A 137 -7.95 16.76 -11.44
N MET A 138 -8.60 15.69 -11.89
CA MET A 138 -8.31 15.00 -13.15
C MET A 138 -8.63 15.85 -14.38
N GLU A 139 -9.77 16.53 -14.40
CA GLU A 139 -10.20 17.41 -15.49
C GLU A 139 -9.26 18.60 -15.68
N GLY A 140 -8.56 19.02 -14.63
CA GLY A 140 -7.53 20.06 -14.68
C GLY A 140 -6.17 19.60 -15.20
N MET A 141 -5.96 18.31 -15.51
CA MET A 141 -4.69 17.80 -16.03
C MET A 141 -4.61 18.00 -17.55
N VAL A 142 -3.64 18.81 -17.99
CA VAL A 142 -3.34 19.04 -19.42
C VAL A 142 -2.53 17.89 -20.00
N ASP A 143 -1.56 17.37 -19.24
CA ASP A 143 -0.72 16.24 -19.63
C ASP A 143 -0.60 15.25 -18.46
N PRO A 144 -1.52 14.29 -18.36
CA PRO A 144 -1.52 13.32 -17.28
C PRO A 144 -0.20 12.53 -17.15
N VAL A 145 0.49 12.24 -18.27
CA VAL A 145 1.73 11.45 -18.23
C VAL A 145 2.85 12.21 -17.51
N ARG A 146 2.86 13.55 -17.58
CA ARG A 146 3.80 14.41 -16.86
C ARG A 146 3.30 14.89 -15.51
N GLN A 147 2.00 14.78 -15.24
CA GLN A 147 1.38 15.25 -13.99
C GLN A 147 1.09 14.11 -13.00
N ILE A 148 1.36 12.86 -13.38
CA ILE A 148 1.25 11.69 -12.51
C ILE A 148 2.63 11.10 -12.25
N HIS A 149 2.99 11.01 -10.97
CA HIS A 149 4.22 10.37 -10.54
C HIS A 149 3.94 8.99 -9.99
N VAL A 150 4.78 8.00 -10.30
CA VAL A 150 4.58 6.63 -9.80
C VAL A 150 5.88 6.04 -9.31
N GLN A 151 5.88 5.58 -8.06
CA GLN A 151 6.95 4.77 -7.47
C GLN A 151 6.40 3.43 -7.00
N SER A 152 7.25 2.42 -7.01
CA SER A 152 6.93 1.09 -6.50
C SER A 152 8.15 0.48 -5.86
N THR A 153 8.01 -0.36 -4.84
CA THR A 153 9.11 -1.29 -4.51
C THR A 153 9.45 -2.14 -5.73
N ASN A 154 10.72 -2.58 -5.89
CA ASN A 154 11.11 -3.40 -7.03
C ASN A 154 10.65 -4.87 -6.92
N ILE A 155 9.36 -5.09 -6.71
CA ILE A 155 8.73 -6.41 -6.67
C ILE A 155 7.64 -6.48 -7.74
N ARG A 156 7.61 -7.58 -8.51
CA ARG A 156 6.66 -7.75 -9.64
C ARG A 156 5.20 -7.50 -9.27
N ARG A 157 4.75 -7.94 -8.08
CA ARG A 157 3.35 -7.74 -7.63
C ARG A 157 3.02 -6.28 -7.31
N THR A 158 3.96 -5.48 -6.80
CA THR A 158 3.73 -4.05 -6.52
C THR A 158 3.74 -3.26 -7.82
N ILE A 159 4.72 -3.51 -8.70
CA ILE A 159 4.78 -2.89 -10.03
C ILE A 159 3.51 -3.18 -10.83
N ARG A 160 3.06 -4.44 -10.90
CA ARG A 160 1.82 -4.80 -11.62
C ARG A 160 0.57 -4.20 -10.99
N SER A 161 0.56 -4.03 -9.66
CA SER A 161 -0.55 -3.33 -8.99
C SER A 161 -0.60 -1.86 -9.38
N ALA A 162 0.56 -1.19 -9.49
CA ALA A 162 0.64 0.18 -9.98
C ALA A 162 0.20 0.31 -11.45
N GLN A 163 0.66 -0.60 -12.33
CA GLN A 163 0.19 -0.65 -13.72
C GLN A 163 -1.34 -0.82 -13.79
N SER A 164 -1.89 -1.71 -12.96
CA SER A 164 -3.33 -1.98 -12.93
C SER A 164 -4.13 -0.78 -12.43
N LEU A 165 -3.63 -0.10 -11.40
CA LEU A 165 -4.23 1.13 -10.88
C LEU A 165 -4.26 2.24 -11.94
N LEU A 166 -3.14 2.43 -12.66
CA LEU A 166 -3.05 3.36 -13.79
C LEU A 166 -4.02 2.99 -14.92
N ALA A 167 -4.18 1.71 -15.23
CA ALA A 167 -5.13 1.24 -16.23
C ALA A 167 -6.59 1.56 -15.86
N GLY A 168 -6.90 1.63 -14.56
CA GLY A 168 -8.18 2.12 -14.06
C GLY A 168 -8.32 3.64 -14.07
N LEU A 169 -7.24 4.35 -13.73
CA LEU A 169 -7.20 5.81 -13.72
C LEU A 169 -7.21 6.41 -15.12
N PHE A 170 -6.59 5.76 -16.10
CA PHE A 170 -6.30 6.28 -17.43
C PHE A 170 -6.44 5.20 -18.53
N PRO A 171 -7.61 4.55 -18.65
CA PRO A 171 -7.80 3.45 -19.61
C PRO A 171 -7.47 3.83 -21.05
N GLU A 172 -7.57 5.10 -21.43
CA GLU A 172 -7.25 5.61 -22.77
C GLU A 172 -5.77 5.49 -23.17
N TYR A 173 -4.86 5.18 -22.24
CA TYR A 173 -3.44 4.92 -22.52
C TYR A 173 -3.09 3.43 -22.63
N PHE A 174 -4.05 2.54 -22.41
CA PHE A 174 -3.82 1.09 -22.37
C PHE A 174 -4.57 0.39 -23.51
N MET A 175 -3.91 -0.58 -24.14
CA MET A 175 -4.40 -1.33 -25.29
C MET A 175 -4.60 -2.80 -24.95
N ASN A 176 -5.69 -3.37 -25.45
CA ASN A 176 -5.79 -4.81 -25.60
C ASN A 176 -4.96 -5.23 -26.82
N VAL A 177 -3.70 -5.60 -26.57
CA VAL A 177 -2.71 -5.93 -27.61
C VAL A 177 -3.07 -7.12 -28.50
N ASN A 178 -4.08 -7.92 -28.12
CA ASN A 178 -4.53 -9.08 -28.89
C ASN A 178 -5.84 -8.84 -29.64
N ALA A 179 -6.45 -7.65 -29.53
CA ALA A 179 -7.73 -7.34 -30.17
C ALA A 179 -7.70 -7.47 -31.70
N ASP A 180 -6.58 -7.10 -32.33
CA ASP A 180 -6.44 -7.10 -33.80
C ASP A 180 -6.18 -8.49 -34.39
N ASN A 181 -5.65 -9.44 -33.60
CA ASN A 181 -5.19 -10.73 -34.11
C ASN A 181 -6.26 -11.83 -34.14
N ASN A 182 -7.52 -11.56 -33.75
CA ASN A 182 -8.57 -12.57 -33.54
C ASN A 182 -8.14 -13.79 -32.67
N LEU A 183 -6.98 -13.72 -32.01
CA LEU A 183 -6.50 -14.65 -30.99
C LEU A 183 -7.13 -14.36 -29.62
N ALA A 184 -7.98 -13.31 -29.54
CA ALA A 184 -8.59 -12.77 -28.34
C ALA A 184 -10.00 -13.31 -28.02
N ALA A 185 -10.32 -14.51 -28.50
CA ALA A 185 -11.36 -15.34 -27.91
C ALA A 185 -10.76 -16.68 -27.49
N SER A 186 -9.72 -16.66 -26.66
CA SER A 186 -9.44 -17.84 -25.84
C SER A 186 -10.66 -18.03 -24.95
N GLU A 187 -11.50 -19.01 -25.27
CA GLU A 187 -12.63 -19.45 -24.42
C GLU A 187 -12.19 -19.78 -22.97
N ASN A 188 -10.87 -19.84 -22.74
CA ASN A 188 -10.23 -20.19 -21.47
C ASN A 188 -9.69 -19.00 -20.67
N LEU A 189 -9.97 -17.74 -21.03
CA LEU A 189 -9.58 -16.61 -20.18
C LEU A 189 -10.31 -16.64 -18.82
N LEU A 190 -9.56 -16.34 -17.76
CA LEU A 190 -10.13 -16.13 -16.43
C LEU A 190 -11.18 -15.00 -16.48
N PRO A 191 -12.28 -15.10 -15.70
CA PRO A 191 -13.31 -14.07 -15.67
C PRO A 191 -12.76 -12.66 -15.37
N ASP A 192 -11.82 -12.55 -14.43
CA ASP A 192 -11.22 -11.26 -14.06
C ASP A 192 -10.31 -10.71 -15.15
N SER A 193 -9.60 -11.58 -15.88
CA SER A 193 -8.80 -11.20 -17.05
C SER A 193 -9.66 -10.70 -18.20
N ARG A 194 -10.81 -11.34 -18.42
CA ARG A 194 -11.80 -10.89 -19.41
C ARG A 194 -12.35 -9.51 -19.06
N LYS A 195 -12.75 -9.31 -17.80
CA LYS A 195 -13.22 -8.00 -17.30
C LYS A 195 -12.13 -6.94 -17.49
N PHE A 196 -10.89 -7.24 -17.13
CA PHE A 196 -9.77 -6.32 -17.29
C PHE A 196 -9.60 -5.90 -18.76
N LEU A 197 -9.50 -6.87 -19.68
CA LEU A 197 -9.24 -6.60 -21.11
C LEU A 197 -10.39 -5.89 -21.82
N GLN A 198 -11.64 -6.10 -21.40
CA GLN A 198 -12.81 -5.38 -21.93
C GLN A 198 -12.79 -3.88 -21.63
N ASN A 199 -12.03 -3.44 -20.61
CA ASN A 199 -11.88 -2.04 -20.25
C ASN A 199 -10.68 -1.35 -20.94
N MET A 200 -9.96 -2.06 -21.81
CA MET A 200 -8.80 -1.53 -22.53
C MET A 200 -9.19 -1.10 -23.95
N GLN A 201 -8.45 -0.15 -24.53
CA GLN A 201 -8.68 0.26 -25.93
C GLN A 201 -8.39 -0.89 -26.89
N THR A 202 -9.28 -1.13 -27.86
CA THR A 202 -9.08 -2.13 -28.92
C THR A 202 -8.61 -1.49 -30.21
N ASN A 203 -9.03 -0.25 -30.48
CA ASN A 203 -8.60 0.51 -31.66
C ASN A 203 -7.36 1.33 -31.34
N ARG A 204 -6.23 1.00 -31.98
CA ARG A 204 -4.96 1.70 -31.78
C ARG A 204 -5.04 3.22 -32.03
N LYS A 205 -5.94 3.67 -32.91
CA LYS A 205 -6.17 5.10 -33.18
C LYS A 205 -6.82 5.85 -32.01
N MET A 206 -7.48 5.14 -31.10
CA MET A 206 -8.12 5.71 -29.91
C MET A 206 -7.17 5.75 -28.70
N LYS A 207 -6.02 5.07 -28.79
CA LYS A 207 -5.00 5.12 -27.75
C LYS A 207 -4.34 6.50 -27.76
N LYS A 208 -4.24 7.12 -26.58
CA LYS A 208 -3.38 8.31 -26.44
C LYS A 208 -1.91 7.93 -26.55
N ASP A 209 -1.12 8.83 -27.15
CA ASP A 209 0.33 8.69 -27.22
C ASP A 209 0.98 8.91 -25.85
N GLY A 210 2.14 8.29 -25.66
CA GLY A 210 2.86 8.29 -24.38
C GLY A 210 2.57 7.07 -23.51
N GLY A 211 3.14 7.06 -22.31
CA GLY A 211 2.98 6.00 -21.32
C GLY A 211 3.54 6.41 -19.98
N PHE A 212 2.88 5.97 -18.91
CA PHE A 212 3.26 6.32 -17.55
C PHE A 212 4.58 5.64 -17.16
N VAL A 213 5.44 6.37 -16.45
CA VAL A 213 6.71 5.85 -15.97
C VAL A 213 6.56 5.40 -14.53
N ILE A 214 6.89 4.15 -14.25
CA ILE A 214 6.92 3.57 -12.91
C ILE A 214 8.38 3.49 -12.47
N HIS A 215 8.72 4.24 -11.43
CA HIS A 215 10.05 4.24 -10.82
C HIS A 215 10.12 3.13 -9.77
N ALA A 216 10.76 2.01 -10.13
CA ALA A 216 11.00 0.87 -9.26
C ALA A 216 12.17 1.16 -8.31
N ASP A 217 11.86 1.16 -7.02
CA ASP A 217 12.78 1.40 -5.92
C ASP A 217 13.62 0.15 -5.63
N ASP A 218 14.86 0.18 -6.13
CA ASP A 218 15.86 -0.86 -5.94
C ASP A 218 16.54 -0.81 -4.56
N SER A 219 16.48 0.32 -3.85
CA SER A 219 17.03 0.43 -2.49
C SER A 219 16.04 -0.05 -1.42
N ASN A 220 14.83 -0.46 -1.83
CA ASN A 220 13.78 -0.94 -0.95
C ASN A 220 13.49 0.05 0.20
N SER A 221 13.50 1.34 -0.11
CA SER A 221 13.18 2.44 0.81
C SER A 221 11.69 2.51 1.14
N LEU A 222 10.82 2.05 0.22
CA LEU A 222 9.36 2.01 0.39
C LEU A 222 8.86 0.80 1.20
N ALA A 223 9.75 -0.02 1.76
CA ALA A 223 9.42 -1.08 2.69
C ALA A 223 10.31 -1.06 3.94
N PRO A 224 9.79 -1.39 5.14
CA PRO A 224 10.61 -1.56 6.33
C PRO A 224 11.69 -2.63 6.12
N GLN A 225 12.93 -2.28 6.47
CA GLN A 225 14.10 -3.14 6.37
C GLN A 225 14.36 -3.81 7.71
N HIS A 226 14.16 -5.12 7.75
CA HIS A 226 14.50 -5.98 8.87
C HIS A 226 14.69 -7.42 8.35
N SER A 227 15.26 -8.28 9.19
CA SER A 227 15.58 -9.64 8.79
C SER A 227 14.33 -10.48 8.49
N TYR A 228 14.48 -11.53 7.67
CA TYR A 228 13.36 -12.41 7.32
C TYR A 228 12.91 -13.25 8.53
N GLU A 229 13.84 -13.57 9.44
CA GLU A 229 13.57 -14.29 10.68
C GLU A 229 12.52 -13.57 11.55
N LEU A 230 12.49 -12.23 11.49
CA LEU A 230 11.48 -11.45 12.22
C LEU A 230 10.05 -11.81 11.82
N TYR A 231 9.80 -12.13 10.55
CA TYR A 231 8.47 -12.57 10.08
C TYR A 231 8.05 -13.92 10.67
N GLN A 232 9.00 -14.76 11.04
CA GLN A 232 8.74 -16.08 11.63
C GLN A 232 8.63 -16.00 13.15
N ASP A 233 9.43 -15.13 13.76
CA ASP A 233 9.70 -15.13 15.19
C ASP A 233 9.12 -13.91 15.92
N LEU A 234 8.21 -13.15 15.31
CA LEU A 234 7.64 -11.94 15.90
C LEU A 234 7.03 -12.18 17.29
N GLY A 235 6.33 -13.31 17.47
CA GLY A 235 5.81 -13.71 18.78
C GLY A 235 6.89 -14.03 19.82
N LYS A 236 8.10 -14.42 19.40
CA LYS A 236 9.26 -14.58 20.28
C LYS A 236 9.90 -13.23 20.60
N VAL A 237 10.05 -12.37 19.59
CA VAL A 237 10.64 -11.02 19.73
C VAL A 237 9.81 -10.15 20.69
N LEU A 238 8.49 -10.32 20.68
CA LEU A 238 7.55 -9.61 21.55
C LEU A 238 7.07 -10.46 22.74
N ALA A 239 7.81 -11.51 23.13
CA ALA A 239 7.36 -12.42 24.19
C ALA A 239 7.08 -11.71 25.53
N ASP A 240 7.85 -10.69 25.88
CA ASP A 240 7.66 -9.93 27.12
C ASP A 240 6.40 -9.06 27.06
N GLU A 241 6.16 -8.40 25.93
CA GLU A 241 4.92 -7.65 25.70
C GLU A 241 3.70 -8.56 25.75
N LEU A 242 3.79 -9.75 25.15
CA LEU A 242 2.71 -10.73 25.21
C LEU A 242 2.41 -11.19 26.62
N ARG A 243 3.42 -11.25 27.50
CA ARG A 243 3.18 -11.61 28.91
C ARG A 243 2.42 -10.51 29.65
N GLN A 244 2.59 -9.25 29.28
CA GLN A 244 2.03 -8.10 29.99
C GLN A 244 0.72 -7.59 29.37
N HIS A 245 0.63 -7.61 28.05
CA HIS A 245 -0.36 -6.88 27.25
C HIS A 245 -1.07 -7.75 26.21
N ALA A 246 -0.96 -9.09 26.31
CA ALA A 246 -1.63 -9.96 25.34
C ALA A 246 -3.14 -9.69 25.24
N PRO A 247 -3.71 -9.74 24.02
CA PRO A 247 -5.14 -9.64 23.84
C PRO A 247 -5.92 -10.66 24.68
N PRO A 248 -7.13 -10.33 25.17
CA PRO A 248 -7.96 -11.27 25.92
C PRO A 248 -8.16 -12.60 25.17
N GLY A 249 -7.98 -13.72 25.88
CA GLY A 249 -8.13 -15.07 25.31
C GLY A 249 -6.97 -15.55 24.44
N PHE A 250 -5.92 -14.73 24.25
CA PHE A 250 -4.78 -15.05 23.40
C PHE A 250 -4.11 -16.39 23.71
N THR A 251 -3.85 -16.69 24.98
CA THR A 251 -3.15 -17.92 25.38
C THR A 251 -3.94 -19.18 24.97
N LYS A 252 -5.25 -19.18 25.21
CA LYS A 252 -6.14 -20.30 24.86
C LYS A 252 -6.26 -20.45 23.34
N ALA A 253 -6.43 -19.34 22.62
CA ALA A 253 -6.49 -19.34 21.16
C ALA A 253 -5.17 -19.86 20.55
N SER A 254 -4.03 -19.39 21.06
CA SER A 254 -2.70 -19.78 20.57
C SER A 254 -2.38 -21.24 20.78
N GLN A 255 -2.75 -21.81 21.94
CA GLN A 255 -2.60 -23.24 22.18
C GLN A 255 -3.44 -24.04 21.18
N ARG A 256 -4.72 -23.68 21.03
CA ARG A 256 -5.63 -24.31 20.09
C ARG A 256 -5.11 -24.24 18.65
N ILE A 257 -4.68 -23.07 18.20
CA ILE A 257 -4.12 -22.84 16.87
C ILE A 257 -2.85 -23.66 16.67
N SER A 258 -1.94 -23.69 17.66
CA SER A 258 -0.72 -24.50 17.57
C SER A 258 -1.01 -25.99 17.37
N THR A 259 -2.00 -26.54 18.07
CA THR A 259 -2.42 -27.93 17.92
C THR A 259 -3.04 -28.20 16.54
N ILE A 260 -3.91 -27.30 16.07
CA ILE A 260 -4.56 -27.41 14.76
C ILE A 260 -3.52 -27.44 13.64
N ILE A 261 -2.59 -26.47 13.63
CA ILE A 261 -1.58 -26.37 12.57
C ILE A 261 -0.42 -27.36 12.77
N GLY A 262 -0.36 -28.06 13.90
CA GLY A 262 0.74 -28.96 14.24
C GLY A 262 2.05 -28.21 14.52
N ALA A 263 1.98 -27.01 15.10
CA ALA A 263 3.14 -26.35 15.70
C ALA A 263 3.42 -26.99 17.06
N LYS A 264 4.67 -27.38 17.31
CA LYS A 264 5.08 -28.04 18.57
C LYS A 264 4.83 -27.19 19.82
N SER A 265 4.69 -25.87 19.66
CA SER A 265 4.43 -24.90 20.73
C SER A 265 3.81 -23.63 20.17
N SER A 266 2.98 -22.93 20.95
CA SER A 266 2.39 -21.64 20.59
C SER A 266 3.43 -20.54 20.31
N LYS A 267 4.61 -20.61 20.94
CA LYS A 267 5.73 -19.70 20.68
C LYS A 267 6.38 -19.88 19.30
N LEU A 268 6.06 -20.98 18.61
CA LEU A 268 6.61 -21.34 17.30
C LEU A 268 5.61 -21.13 16.17
N VAL A 269 4.44 -20.55 16.47
CA VAL A 269 3.48 -20.20 15.43
C VAL A 269 4.05 -19.03 14.64
N ALA A 270 4.33 -19.25 13.35
CA ALA A 270 4.72 -18.19 12.43
C ALA A 270 3.47 -17.40 12.02
N TRP A 271 3.01 -16.51 12.90
CA TRP A 271 1.71 -15.83 12.80
C TRP A 271 1.51 -15.08 11.49
N THR A 272 2.52 -14.34 11.03
CA THR A 272 2.42 -13.59 9.77
C THR A 272 2.35 -14.51 8.56
N GLY A 273 3.12 -15.61 8.57
CA GLY A 273 3.06 -16.64 7.55
C GLY A 273 1.72 -17.39 7.55
N LEU A 274 1.20 -17.75 8.72
CA LEU A 274 -0.11 -18.40 8.84
C LEU A 274 -1.22 -17.47 8.33
N ARG A 275 -1.24 -16.22 8.78
CA ARG A 275 -2.22 -15.21 8.34
C ARG A 275 -2.18 -15.05 6.83
N GLU A 276 -1.00 -14.86 6.23
CA GLU A 276 -0.93 -14.56 4.80
C GLU A 276 -1.39 -15.72 3.91
N VAL A 277 -1.14 -16.99 4.31
CA VAL A 277 -1.72 -18.16 3.62
C VAL A 277 -3.24 -18.19 3.76
N LEU A 278 -3.77 -18.00 4.97
CA LEU A 278 -5.22 -18.06 5.20
C LEU A 278 -5.99 -16.92 4.51
N VAL A 279 -5.40 -15.73 4.45
CA VAL A 279 -5.96 -14.60 3.67
C VAL A 279 -6.08 -14.97 2.19
N CYS A 280 -5.06 -15.63 1.61
CA CYS A 280 -5.14 -16.13 0.25
C CYS A 280 -6.26 -17.18 0.11
N HIS A 281 -6.37 -18.13 1.03
CA HIS A 281 -7.44 -19.14 1.00
C HIS A 281 -8.83 -18.51 1.02
N GLN A 282 -9.07 -17.60 1.98
CA GLN A 282 -10.34 -16.90 2.11
C GLN A 282 -10.68 -16.10 0.84
N ALA A 283 -9.70 -15.40 0.28
CA ALA A 283 -9.90 -14.60 -0.92
C ALA A 283 -10.26 -15.44 -2.16
N HIS A 284 -9.95 -16.73 -2.17
CA HIS A 284 -10.20 -17.64 -3.31
C HIS A 284 -11.19 -18.76 -3.00
N GLY A 285 -11.84 -18.74 -1.83
CA GLY A 285 -12.81 -19.74 -1.41
C GLY A 285 -12.21 -21.13 -1.17
N LEU A 286 -10.91 -21.21 -0.88
CA LEU A 286 -10.27 -22.45 -0.44
C LEU A 286 -10.60 -22.72 1.02
N ALA A 287 -10.75 -23.99 1.38
CA ALA A 287 -10.98 -24.39 2.75
C ALA A 287 -9.79 -24.01 3.65
N PHE A 288 -10.09 -23.65 4.90
CA PHE A 288 -9.08 -23.56 5.94
C PHE A 288 -8.65 -24.95 6.39
N PRO A 289 -7.46 -25.08 7.04
CA PRO A 289 -7.03 -26.33 7.63
C PRO A 289 -8.07 -26.90 8.61
N ASP A 290 -8.21 -28.23 8.65
CA ASP A 290 -9.19 -28.90 9.50
C ASP A 290 -9.13 -28.41 10.96
N GLY A 291 -10.28 -27.98 11.48
CA GLY A 291 -10.41 -27.43 12.84
C GLY A 291 -10.17 -25.93 12.96
N LEU A 292 -9.71 -25.26 11.91
CA LEU A 292 -9.63 -23.79 11.80
C LEU A 292 -10.90 -23.27 11.15
N ASN A 293 -11.66 -22.44 11.87
CA ASN A 293 -12.89 -21.81 11.37
C ASN A 293 -12.70 -20.29 11.21
N GLU A 294 -13.71 -19.61 10.65
CA GLU A 294 -13.69 -18.15 10.47
C GLU A 294 -13.38 -17.38 11.76
N GLN A 295 -13.90 -17.81 12.90
CA GLN A 295 -13.60 -17.16 14.19
C GLN A 295 -12.11 -17.23 14.55
N LEU A 296 -11.48 -18.40 14.39
CA LEU A 296 -10.04 -18.55 14.63
C LEU A 296 -9.22 -17.78 13.59
N PHE A 297 -9.70 -17.71 12.34
CA PHE A 297 -9.07 -16.89 11.30
C PHE A 297 -9.09 -15.40 11.67
N THR A 298 -10.23 -14.87 12.14
CA THR A 298 -10.31 -13.49 12.64
C THR A 298 -9.32 -13.26 13.78
N GLN A 299 -9.25 -14.16 14.75
CA GLN A 299 -8.28 -14.08 15.86
C GLN A 299 -6.82 -14.09 15.39
N ILE A 300 -6.49 -14.89 14.36
CA ILE A 300 -5.15 -14.89 13.76
C ILE A 300 -4.84 -13.54 13.13
N CYS A 301 -5.79 -12.94 12.40
CA CYS A 301 -5.63 -11.63 11.78
C CYS A 301 -5.46 -10.51 12.82
N GLU A 302 -6.31 -10.48 13.85
CA GLU A 302 -6.23 -9.50 14.95
C GLU A 302 -4.91 -9.61 15.69
N TYR A 303 -4.44 -10.84 15.92
CA TYR A 303 -3.21 -11.06 16.65
C TYR A 303 -1.96 -10.71 15.83
N ASP A 304 -1.89 -11.08 14.56
CA ASP A 304 -0.80 -10.66 13.67
C ASP A 304 -0.77 -9.13 13.55
N ALA A 305 -1.94 -8.48 13.47
CA ALA A 305 -2.04 -7.02 13.50
C ALA A 305 -1.51 -6.44 14.81
N TRP A 306 -1.92 -6.99 15.95
CA TRP A 306 -1.42 -6.56 17.26
C TRP A 306 0.10 -6.63 17.32
N LEU A 307 0.71 -7.73 16.87
CA LEU A 307 2.16 -7.91 16.87
C LEU A 307 2.89 -6.84 16.05
N TRP A 308 2.46 -6.60 14.80
CA TRP A 308 3.12 -5.63 13.93
C TRP A 308 2.93 -4.19 14.40
N HIS A 309 1.76 -3.83 14.92
CA HIS A 309 1.51 -2.51 15.50
C HIS A 309 2.32 -2.29 16.79
N HIS A 310 2.51 -3.30 17.64
CA HIS A 310 3.39 -3.16 18.82
C HIS A 310 4.87 -3.06 18.44
N LEU A 311 5.30 -3.82 17.42
CA LEU A 311 6.67 -3.73 16.94
C LEU A 311 6.98 -2.36 16.34
N TYR A 312 6.16 -1.87 15.42
CA TYR A 312 6.36 -0.55 14.81
C TYR A 312 5.93 0.62 15.71
N GLY A 313 5.16 0.37 16.77
CA GLY A 313 4.90 1.34 17.83
C GLY A 313 6.14 1.64 18.69
N ARG A 314 7.15 0.76 18.68
CA ARG A 314 8.47 1.06 19.24
C ARG A 314 9.21 1.99 18.29
N VAL A 315 9.16 3.29 18.58
CA VAL A 315 9.66 4.35 17.68
C VAL A 315 11.10 4.10 17.22
N ASP A 316 11.99 3.61 18.08
CA ASP A 316 13.39 3.34 17.70
C ASP A 316 13.51 2.20 16.69
N PHE A 317 12.75 1.12 16.89
CA PHE A 317 12.71 0.01 15.94
C PHE A 317 12.11 0.45 14.59
N CYS A 318 10.99 1.16 14.64
CA CYS A 318 10.32 1.67 13.45
C CYS A 318 11.22 2.65 12.69
N ARG A 319 11.91 3.54 13.40
CA ARG A 319 12.87 4.49 12.82
C ARG A 319 14.03 3.75 12.15
N VAL A 320 14.66 2.80 12.83
CA VAL A 320 15.76 2.02 12.24
C VAL A 320 15.31 1.27 10.98
N SER A 321 14.11 0.68 11.00
CA SER A 321 13.62 -0.13 9.88
C SER A 321 13.02 0.69 8.74
N PHE A 322 12.44 1.87 8.99
CA PHE A 322 11.62 2.59 7.98
C PHE A 322 11.87 4.09 7.88
N LYS A 323 12.97 4.62 8.41
CA LYS A 323 13.37 6.04 8.25
C LYS A 323 13.40 6.50 6.79
N ALA A 324 13.97 5.69 5.89
CA ALA A 324 14.07 6.05 4.47
C ALA A 324 12.70 6.22 3.80
N GLY A 325 11.73 5.35 4.13
CA GLY A 325 10.37 5.44 3.61
C GLY A 325 9.62 6.66 4.12
N VAL A 326 9.71 6.96 5.42
CA VAL A 326 9.12 8.17 6.00
C VAL A 326 9.75 9.43 5.40
N GLN A 327 11.08 9.46 5.26
CA GLN A 327 11.80 10.56 4.61
C GLN A 327 11.33 10.75 3.17
N ARG A 328 11.13 9.66 2.42
CA ARG A 328 10.64 9.70 1.04
C ARG A 328 9.28 10.38 0.92
N ILE A 329 8.31 9.94 1.71
CA ILE A 329 6.95 10.49 1.68
C ILE A 329 6.94 11.95 2.15
N TYR A 330 7.65 12.25 3.24
CA TYR A 330 7.79 13.60 3.77
C TYR A 330 8.42 14.58 2.76
N SER A 331 9.59 14.23 2.22
CA SER A 331 10.29 15.08 1.24
C SER A 331 9.46 15.30 -0.02
N TYR A 332 8.71 14.29 -0.46
CA TYR A 332 7.86 14.41 -1.63
C TYR A 332 6.68 15.36 -1.40
N LEU A 333 5.95 15.21 -0.30
CA LEU A 333 4.86 16.14 0.03
C LEU A 333 5.37 17.55 0.33
N ALA A 334 6.56 17.70 0.93
CA ALA A 334 7.19 19.00 1.13
C ALA A 334 7.59 19.66 -0.19
N SER A 335 8.05 18.90 -1.19
CA SER A 335 8.40 19.46 -2.50
C SER A 335 7.16 19.93 -3.27
N VAL A 336 6.00 19.28 -3.06
CA VAL A 336 4.69 19.74 -3.55
C VAL A 336 4.34 21.11 -2.97
N THR A 337 4.43 21.29 -1.65
CA THR A 337 4.10 22.58 -1.01
C THR A 337 5.09 23.69 -1.34
N GLN A 338 6.30 23.34 -1.76
CA GLN A 338 7.31 24.28 -2.27
C GLN A 338 7.14 24.61 -3.77
N GLY A 339 6.18 24.00 -4.46
CA GLY A 339 5.98 24.18 -5.91
C GLY A 339 7.10 23.60 -6.77
N ALA A 340 7.93 22.71 -6.23
CA ALA A 340 9.07 22.10 -6.93
C ALA A 340 8.64 21.04 -7.96
N THR A 341 7.37 20.66 -7.97
CA THR A 341 6.80 19.74 -8.95
C THR A 341 5.44 20.22 -9.45
N LYS A 342 5.11 19.83 -10.68
CA LYS A 342 3.80 20.06 -11.31
C LYS A 342 2.87 18.84 -11.20
N HIS A 343 3.29 17.80 -10.46
CA HIS A 343 2.48 16.60 -10.27
C HIS A 343 1.19 16.94 -9.53
N LYS A 344 0.07 16.40 -10.02
CA LYS A 344 -1.26 16.53 -9.42
C LYS A 344 -1.63 15.28 -8.62
N MET A 345 -1.09 14.11 -8.97
CA MET A 345 -1.24 12.91 -8.16
C MET A 345 0.05 12.09 -8.18
N SER A 346 0.35 11.45 -7.06
CA SER A 346 1.50 10.56 -6.90
C SER A 346 1.08 9.22 -6.32
N LEU A 347 1.61 8.13 -6.88
CA LEU A 347 1.21 6.76 -6.59
C LEU A 347 2.43 5.99 -6.05
N PHE A 348 2.36 5.49 -4.82
CA PHE A 348 3.43 4.75 -4.16
C PHE A 348 2.97 3.32 -3.88
N SER A 349 3.41 2.36 -4.69
CA SER A 349 3.05 0.94 -4.53
C SER A 349 4.01 0.21 -3.60
N ALA A 350 3.47 -0.35 -2.52
CA ALA A 350 4.24 -0.94 -1.44
C ALA A 350 3.52 -2.16 -0.83
N HIS A 351 3.75 -2.39 0.46
CA HIS A 351 3.32 -3.58 1.18
C HIS A 351 2.39 -3.25 2.35
N ASP A 352 1.78 -4.28 2.94
CA ASP A 352 0.99 -4.13 4.16
C ASP A 352 1.83 -3.57 5.30
N ASN A 353 3.03 -4.12 5.53
CA ASN A 353 3.93 -3.63 6.57
C ASN A 353 4.42 -2.18 6.34
N SER A 354 4.59 -1.74 5.08
CA SER A 354 4.92 -0.34 4.77
C SER A 354 3.85 0.62 5.25
N LEU A 355 2.57 0.28 5.06
CA LEU A 355 1.46 1.08 5.57
C LEU A 355 1.41 1.05 7.10
N VAL A 356 1.57 -0.12 7.74
CA VAL A 356 1.58 -0.23 9.21
C VAL A 356 2.74 0.58 9.82
N ALA A 357 3.93 0.51 9.23
CA ALA A 357 5.07 1.29 9.71
C ALA A 357 4.84 2.80 9.53
N LEU A 358 4.29 3.23 8.38
CA LEU A 358 4.02 4.65 8.12
C LEU A 358 2.98 5.23 9.07
N VAL A 359 1.87 4.53 9.32
CA VAL A 359 0.82 5.01 10.25
C VAL A 359 1.35 5.11 11.68
N ASN A 360 2.21 4.18 12.11
CA ASN A 360 2.85 4.26 13.43
C ASN A 360 3.88 5.40 13.49
N ALA A 361 4.70 5.56 12.45
CA ALA A 361 5.71 6.61 12.37
C ALA A 361 5.09 8.02 12.41
N LEU A 362 3.98 8.22 11.70
CA LEU A 362 3.23 9.47 11.66
C LEU A 362 2.21 9.61 12.81
N GLN A 363 2.09 8.60 13.67
CA GLN A 363 1.12 8.55 14.77
C GLN A 363 -0.32 8.83 14.30
N LEU A 364 -0.72 8.21 13.19
CA LEU A 364 -2.07 8.31 12.66
C LEU A 364 -3.02 7.41 13.44
N GLN A 365 -4.19 7.94 13.80
CA GLN A 365 -5.23 7.22 14.52
C GLN A 365 -6.02 6.33 13.54
N VAL A 366 -5.48 5.12 13.29
CA VAL A 366 -6.09 4.10 12.42
C VAL A 366 -6.43 2.84 13.22
N PRO A 367 -7.41 2.03 12.75
CA PRO A 367 -7.63 0.69 13.32
C PRO A 367 -6.33 -0.14 13.29
N ARG A 368 -6.03 -0.84 14.38
CA ARG A 368 -4.86 -1.74 14.47
C ARG A 368 -5.09 -3.03 13.68
N VAL A 369 -5.02 -2.92 12.36
CA VAL A 369 -5.21 -4.02 11.41
C VAL A 369 -3.96 -4.22 10.55
N ILE A 370 -3.80 -5.43 9.99
CA ILE A 370 -2.96 -5.61 8.81
C ILE A 370 -3.78 -5.20 7.59
N PRO A 371 -3.37 -4.19 6.80
CA PRO A 371 -4.17 -3.66 5.70
C PRO A 371 -4.55 -4.74 4.68
N HIS A 372 -5.81 -4.75 4.23
CA HIS A 372 -6.32 -5.69 3.22
C HIS A 372 -5.66 -5.50 1.85
N TYR A 373 -5.91 -6.41 0.90
CA TYR A 373 -5.36 -6.28 -0.45
C TYR A 373 -5.81 -4.97 -1.10
N GLY A 374 -4.89 -4.28 -1.77
CA GLY A 374 -5.17 -2.99 -2.38
C GLY A 374 -5.43 -1.85 -1.39
N ALA A 375 -5.18 -2.04 -0.08
CA ALA A 375 -5.45 -1.00 0.90
C ALA A 375 -4.67 0.30 0.60
N MET A 376 -5.26 1.46 0.87
CA MET A 376 -4.76 2.78 0.52
C MET A 376 -4.68 3.71 1.73
N LEU A 377 -3.53 4.36 1.87
CA LEU A 377 -3.33 5.54 2.70
C LEU A 377 -3.16 6.75 1.76
N ILE A 378 -4.09 7.69 1.82
CA ILE A 378 -4.18 8.82 0.89
C ILE A 378 -3.92 10.12 1.64
N PHE A 379 -3.05 10.96 1.10
CA PHE A 379 -2.78 12.31 1.59
C PHE A 379 -3.32 13.30 0.56
N GLU A 380 -4.35 14.04 0.93
CA GLU A 380 -4.92 15.13 0.15
C GLU A 380 -4.29 16.44 0.63
N VAL A 381 -3.53 17.11 -0.25
CA VAL A 381 -2.89 18.41 0.03
C VAL A 381 -3.76 19.51 -0.57
N PHE A 382 -4.16 20.45 0.27
CA PHE A 382 -4.98 21.58 -0.11
C PHE A 382 -4.20 22.88 0.04
N ARG A 383 -4.54 23.87 -0.78
CA ARG A 383 -4.05 25.25 -0.65
C ARG A 383 -5.22 26.19 -0.43
N HIS A 384 -5.07 27.07 0.55
CA HIS A 384 -6.06 28.10 0.83
C HIS A 384 -6.04 29.16 -0.27
N ARG A 385 -7.20 29.48 -0.83
CA ARG A 385 -7.36 30.37 -2.01
C ARG A 385 -6.85 31.79 -1.77
N VAL A 386 -7.03 32.29 -0.55
CA VAL A 386 -6.62 33.66 -0.14
C VAL A 386 -5.22 33.70 0.48
N THR A 387 -4.97 32.97 1.57
CA THR A 387 -3.69 33.04 2.30
C THR A 387 -2.56 32.29 1.59
N GLY A 388 -2.89 31.33 0.71
CA GLY A 388 -1.91 30.46 0.08
C GLY A 388 -1.32 29.39 1.00
N GLU A 389 -1.78 29.29 2.25
CA GLU A 389 -1.32 28.30 3.22
C GLU A 389 -1.77 26.88 2.84
N PHE A 390 -0.96 25.90 3.24
CA PHE A 390 -1.21 24.50 2.94
C PHE A 390 -1.88 23.76 4.10
N TYR A 391 -2.87 22.95 3.73
CA TYR A 391 -3.60 22.06 4.61
C TYR A 391 -3.49 20.63 4.09
N LEU A 392 -3.71 19.66 4.98
CA LEU A 392 -3.62 18.25 4.69
C LEU A 392 -4.79 17.50 5.31
N LYS A 393 -5.31 16.53 4.57
CA LYS A 393 -6.26 15.54 5.07
C LYS A 393 -5.75 14.15 4.72
N VAL A 394 -5.77 13.24 5.69
CA VAL A 394 -5.32 11.85 5.49
C VAL A 394 -6.52 10.92 5.51
N LEU A 395 -6.58 9.99 4.56
CA LEU A 395 -7.60 8.95 4.49
C LEU A 395 -6.94 7.57 4.58
N PHE A 396 -7.49 6.70 5.42
CA PHE A 396 -7.15 5.28 5.46
C PHE A 396 -8.38 4.48 5.03
N GLU A 397 -8.26 3.72 3.94
CA GLU A 397 -9.39 2.98 3.33
C GLU A 397 -10.63 3.87 3.06
N GLY A 398 -10.40 5.13 2.69
CA GLY A 398 -11.44 6.11 2.38
C GLY A 398 -12.04 6.83 3.60
N GLY A 399 -11.78 6.36 4.82
CA GLY A 399 -12.15 7.05 6.05
C GLY A 399 -11.12 8.11 6.44
N ALA A 400 -11.55 9.31 6.78
CA ALA A 400 -10.66 10.37 7.26
C ALA A 400 -10.10 10.02 8.64
N VAL A 401 -8.81 10.26 8.85
CA VAL A 401 -8.09 9.91 10.09
C VAL A 401 -7.32 11.11 10.61
N THR A 402 -7.09 11.13 11.91
CA THR A 402 -6.41 12.22 12.63
C THR A 402 -4.99 11.83 13.04
N PHE A 403 -4.17 12.83 13.31
CA PHE A 403 -2.87 12.63 13.97
C PHE A 403 -3.08 12.59 15.48
N ALA A 404 -2.27 11.83 16.22
CA ALA A 404 -2.32 11.80 17.69
C ALA A 404 -2.06 13.18 18.32
N SER A 405 -1.29 14.04 17.65
CA SER A 405 -1.06 15.44 18.06
C SER A 405 -2.21 16.39 17.70
N HIS A 406 -3.19 15.95 16.91
CA HIS A 406 -4.26 16.79 16.35
C HIS A 406 -5.56 15.99 16.17
N GLU A 407 -6.15 15.54 17.27
CA GLU A 407 -7.27 14.57 17.24
C GLU A 407 -8.64 15.18 16.92
N HIS A 408 -8.78 16.50 16.98
CA HIS A 408 -10.08 17.18 16.88
C HIS A 408 -10.57 17.39 15.42
N SER A 409 -9.71 17.24 14.42
CA SER A 409 -10.06 17.38 13.00
C SER A 409 -9.12 16.58 12.10
N ALA A 410 -9.67 15.89 11.10
CA ALA A 410 -8.87 15.18 10.09
C ALA A 410 -8.24 16.11 9.04
N LEU A 411 -8.82 17.30 8.86
CA LEU A 411 -8.24 18.37 8.06
C LEU A 411 -7.44 19.28 8.99
N CYS A 412 -6.13 19.38 8.75
CA CYS A 412 -5.22 20.15 9.61
C CYS A 412 -4.24 20.97 8.77
N SER A 413 -3.51 21.90 9.40
CA SER A 413 -2.39 22.57 8.74
C SER A 413 -1.36 21.52 8.30
N PHE A 414 -0.71 21.75 7.15
CA PHE A 414 0.38 20.90 6.66
C PHE A 414 1.51 20.77 7.70
N ALA A 415 1.69 21.78 8.56
CA ALA A 415 2.68 21.79 9.64
C ALA A 415 2.51 20.62 10.63
N VAL A 416 1.28 20.12 10.85
CA VAL A 416 1.03 18.97 11.74
C VAL A 416 1.69 17.70 11.18
N PHE A 417 1.55 17.46 9.88
CA PHE A 417 2.24 16.36 9.21
C PHE A 417 3.75 16.54 9.20
N GLN A 418 4.24 17.77 8.95
CA GLN A 418 5.67 18.07 9.00
C GLN A 418 6.24 17.76 10.38
N GLN A 419 5.57 18.18 11.45
CA GLN A 419 5.99 17.91 12.82
C GLN A 419 6.02 16.40 13.09
N ALA A 420 4.95 15.66 12.76
CA ALA A 420 4.90 14.21 12.96
C ALA A 420 6.04 13.48 12.23
N ALA A 421 6.28 13.82 10.96
CA ALA A 421 7.35 13.23 10.17
C ALA A 421 8.74 13.61 10.71
N GLN A 422 8.98 14.89 11.01
CA GLN A 422 10.28 15.36 11.50
C GLN A 422 10.61 14.80 12.88
N SER A 423 9.66 14.75 13.81
CA SER A 423 9.84 14.12 15.13
C SER A 423 10.22 12.64 15.01
N PHE A 424 9.67 11.92 14.02
CA PHE A 424 10.10 10.56 13.73
C PHE A 424 11.51 10.50 13.12
N LEU A 425 11.86 11.41 12.20
CA LEU A 425 13.13 11.40 11.47
C LEU A 425 14.34 11.83 12.32
N GLN A 426 14.11 12.68 13.33
CA GLN A 426 15.12 13.12 14.28
C GLN A 426 15.46 12.00 15.28
N VAL A 427 16.75 11.83 15.57
CA VAL A 427 17.22 11.06 16.71
C VAL A 427 17.19 12.02 17.90
N GLN A 428 16.36 11.77 18.91
CA GLN A 428 16.61 12.41 20.19
C GLN A 428 17.97 11.91 20.65
N GLN A 429 18.99 12.78 20.66
CA GLN A 429 20.13 12.50 21.51
C GLN A 429 19.58 12.40 22.93
N PRO A 430 19.89 11.35 23.70
CA PRO A 430 19.53 11.34 25.10
C PRO A 430 20.10 12.62 25.70
N ASP A 431 19.24 13.37 26.40
CA ASP A 431 19.64 14.60 27.08
C ASP A 431 20.99 14.34 27.76
N ALA A 432 22.00 15.10 27.36
CA ALA A 432 23.21 15.21 28.13
C ALA A 432 22.80 15.85 29.46
N ALA A 433 22.48 14.99 30.43
CA ALA A 433 22.25 15.39 31.80
C ALA A 433 23.48 16.19 32.24
N LEU A 434 23.28 17.50 32.41
CA LEU A 434 24.16 18.40 33.14
C LEU A 434 23.56 18.63 34.52
#